data_AF-A0A2S2PCS3-F1
#
_entry.id   AF-A0A2S2PCS3-F1
#
_cell.length_a   1.000
_cell.length_b   1.000
_cell.length_c   1.000
_cell.angle_alpha   90.00
_cell.angle_beta   90.00
_cell.angle_gamma   90.00
#
_symmetry.space_group_name_H-M   'P 1'
#
loop_
_entity.id
_entity.type
_entity.pdbx_description
1 polymer ?
#
loop_
_entity_poly.entity_id
_entity_poly.type
_entity_poly.pdbx_seq_one_letter_code
_entity_poly.pdbx_strand_id
1 'polypeptide(L)'
;MRESACQLLFNYLTVCVIILMILVAVYQVLISLVKLSLLIFISTCYFIFSSIFLNHRPIEESFWIRILMFVVMLGLIVALILQAQQTEVTSRLDFLWKLQATEEKEDMEHLEAYNRKLLANILPVHVAEHFLTLDKPVDELYHEQCDSVCIMFASIPNFSEFYVELEANNEGVECLRLLNEIIADFDELLSEPRFQCIEKIKSTGATYMAASGLTRHTCDSKQYSHVTAMADYALRLREQLAYVNEHSFNNFRIRIGINIGSVVAGVIGARKPQYDIWGNAVNVASRMDSTGVLDKIQVHFIFFLRFKLILTFLTYVYYSKMCVF
;
A
#
# COMPACT_ATOMS: atom_id res chain seq x y z
N MET A 1 -60.33 36.35 -41.61
CA MET A 1 -60.88 35.35 -40.66
C MET A 1 -59.97 34.14 -40.45
N ARG A 2 -59.37 33.55 -41.50
CA ARG A 2 -58.42 32.41 -41.36
C ARG A 2 -57.12 32.77 -40.64
N GLU A 3 -56.53 33.94 -40.92
CA GLU A 3 -55.28 34.39 -40.29
C GLU A 3 -55.44 34.65 -38.78
N SER A 4 -56.53 35.31 -38.37
CA SER A 4 -56.84 35.59 -36.97
C SER A 4 -57.07 34.32 -36.14
N ALA A 5 -57.64 33.27 -36.72
CA ALA A 5 -57.80 31.96 -36.05
C ALA A 5 -56.47 31.21 -35.92
N CYS A 6 -55.62 31.28 -36.95
CA CYS A 6 -54.29 30.66 -36.94
C CYS A 6 -53.36 31.31 -35.89
N GLN A 7 -53.39 32.64 -35.79
CA GLN A 7 -52.56 33.40 -34.85
C GLN A 7 -53.00 33.21 -33.39
N LEU A 8 -54.30 33.03 -33.15
CA LEU A 8 -54.83 32.69 -31.84
C LEU A 8 -54.47 31.25 -31.43
N LEU A 9 -54.60 30.29 -32.36
CA LEU A 9 -54.18 28.90 -32.14
C LEU A 9 -52.68 28.83 -31.80
N PHE A 10 -51.86 29.62 -32.48
CA PHE A 10 -50.43 29.73 -32.25
C PHE A 10 -50.11 30.32 -30.86
N ASN A 11 -50.81 31.38 -30.45
CA ASN A 11 -50.64 31.97 -29.11
C ASN A 11 -51.09 31.02 -27.99
N TYR A 12 -52.12 30.20 -28.21
CA TYR A 12 -52.53 29.18 -27.24
C TYR A 12 -51.53 28.02 -27.15
N LEU A 13 -51.04 27.54 -28.30
CA LEU A 13 -50.00 26.50 -28.35
C LEU A 13 -48.73 26.95 -27.63
N THR A 14 -48.31 28.19 -27.83
CA THR A 14 -47.11 28.74 -27.18
C THR A 14 -47.26 28.88 -25.67
N VAL A 15 -48.40 29.35 -25.17
CA VAL A 15 -48.66 29.39 -23.71
C VAL A 15 -48.72 27.99 -23.10
N CYS A 16 -49.34 27.03 -23.78
CA CYS A 16 -49.36 25.63 -23.34
C CYS A 16 -47.95 25.02 -23.29
N VAL A 17 -47.11 25.31 -24.29
CA VAL A 17 -45.70 24.85 -24.34
C VAL A 17 -44.88 25.51 -23.22
N ILE A 18 -45.08 26.80 -22.93
CA ILE A 18 -44.36 27.49 -21.84
C ILE A 18 -44.74 26.93 -20.47
N ILE A 19 -46.03 26.72 -20.22
CA ILE A 19 -46.51 26.07 -18.99
C ILE A 19 -45.95 24.65 -18.90
N LEU A 20 -45.84 23.93 -20.01
CA LEU A 20 -45.21 22.62 -20.07
C LEU A 20 -43.75 22.64 -19.66
N MET A 21 -42.99 23.59 -20.19
CA MET A 21 -41.56 23.74 -19.89
C MET A 21 -41.33 24.08 -18.42
N ILE A 22 -42.19 24.91 -17.84
CA ILE A 22 -42.14 25.26 -16.41
C ILE A 22 -42.56 24.07 -15.54
N LEU A 23 -43.59 23.32 -15.94
CA LEU A 23 -44.01 22.10 -15.26
C LEU A 23 -42.90 21.05 -15.26
N VAL A 24 -42.26 20.81 -16.41
CA VAL A 24 -41.12 19.87 -16.54
C VAL A 24 -39.94 20.32 -15.65
N ALA A 25 -39.64 21.62 -15.61
CA ALA A 25 -38.57 22.17 -14.75
C ALA A 25 -38.88 22.04 -13.24
N VAL A 26 -40.12 22.30 -12.82
CA VAL A 26 -40.55 22.13 -11.41
C VAL A 26 -40.66 20.64 -11.04
N TYR A 27 -41.01 19.79 -12.00
CA TYR A 27 -41.07 18.33 -11.84
C TYR A 27 -39.69 17.70 -11.62
N GLN A 28 -38.59 18.37 -11.96
CA GLN A 28 -37.26 17.85 -11.64
C GLN A 28 -36.90 18.02 -10.15
N VAL A 29 -37.62 18.83 -9.37
CA VAL A 29 -37.17 19.26 -8.02
C VAL A 29 -37.95 18.65 -6.85
N LEU A 30 -39.23 18.25 -7.01
CA LEU A 30 -40.08 17.84 -5.88
C LEU A 30 -40.15 16.31 -5.60
N ILE A 31 -40.65 15.92 -4.43
CA ILE A 31 -40.99 14.53 -4.06
C ILE A 31 -42.26 14.05 -4.82
N SER A 32 -42.31 12.77 -5.20
CA SER A 32 -43.28 12.16 -6.14
C SER A 32 -44.77 12.40 -5.81
N LEU A 33 -45.14 12.48 -4.53
CA LEU A 33 -46.53 12.67 -4.11
C LEU A 33 -47.03 14.11 -4.30
N VAL A 34 -46.20 15.10 -4.01
CA VAL A 34 -46.54 16.53 -4.19
C VAL A 34 -46.65 16.86 -5.68
N LYS A 35 -45.88 16.15 -6.52
CA LYS A 35 -45.91 16.26 -7.98
C LYS A 35 -47.24 15.83 -8.58
N LEU A 36 -47.81 14.72 -8.10
CA LEU A 36 -49.09 14.20 -8.60
C LEU A 36 -50.24 15.18 -8.27
N SER A 37 -50.27 15.72 -7.04
CA SER A 37 -51.31 16.67 -6.64
C SER A 37 -51.27 17.97 -7.43
N LEU A 38 -50.07 18.50 -7.70
CA LEU A 38 -49.87 19.74 -8.45
C LEU A 38 -50.24 19.58 -9.93
N LEU A 39 -49.93 18.42 -10.53
CA LEU A 39 -50.29 18.10 -11.91
C LEU A 39 -51.81 17.97 -12.10
N ILE A 40 -52.49 17.28 -11.17
CA ILE A 40 -53.95 17.13 -11.19
C ILE A 40 -54.61 18.52 -11.05
N PHE A 41 -54.12 19.35 -10.14
CA PHE A 41 -54.63 20.71 -9.92
C PHE A 41 -54.48 21.61 -11.15
N ILE A 42 -53.32 21.63 -11.79
CA ILE A 42 -53.09 22.46 -12.98
C ILE A 42 -53.92 21.96 -14.17
N SER A 43 -54.06 20.64 -14.32
CA SER A 43 -54.91 20.02 -15.36
C SER A 43 -56.39 20.36 -15.17
N THR A 44 -56.90 20.33 -13.93
CA THR A 44 -58.30 20.70 -13.64
C THR A 44 -58.54 22.19 -13.85
N CYS A 45 -57.61 23.06 -13.42
CA CYS A 45 -57.69 24.50 -13.69
C CYS A 45 -57.68 24.81 -15.20
N TYR A 46 -56.82 24.13 -15.98
CA TYR A 46 -56.76 24.28 -17.43
C TYR A 46 -58.06 23.81 -18.10
N PHE A 47 -58.63 22.69 -17.66
CA PHE A 47 -59.92 22.19 -18.18
C PHE A 47 -61.07 23.16 -17.90
N ILE A 48 -61.15 23.70 -16.67
CA ILE A 48 -62.15 24.69 -16.28
C ILE A 48 -61.99 25.96 -17.12
N PHE A 49 -60.77 26.50 -17.24
CA PHE A 49 -60.50 27.71 -18.02
C PHE A 49 -60.85 27.54 -19.50
N SER A 50 -60.45 26.41 -20.09
CA SER A 50 -60.77 26.03 -21.48
C SER A 50 -62.28 25.92 -21.71
N SER A 51 -63.01 25.29 -20.78
CA SER A 51 -64.47 25.14 -20.89
C SER A 51 -65.22 26.48 -20.84
N ILE A 52 -64.79 27.41 -19.98
CA ILE A 52 -65.38 28.74 -19.84
C ILE A 52 -65.11 29.58 -21.10
N PHE A 53 -63.86 29.57 -21.60
CA PHE A 53 -63.44 30.40 -22.73
C PHE A 53 -64.04 29.94 -24.06
N LEU A 54 -64.19 28.63 -24.29
CA LEU A 54 -64.82 28.08 -25.50
C LEU A 54 -66.35 28.19 -25.51
N ASN A 55 -67.00 28.49 -24.36
CA ASN A 55 -68.46 28.61 -24.28
C ASN A 55 -69.02 29.85 -25.01
N HIS A 56 -68.16 30.79 -25.41
CA HIS A 56 -68.51 31.99 -26.18
C HIS A 56 -68.41 31.84 -27.71
N ARG A 57 -68.19 30.63 -28.25
CA ARG A 57 -67.97 30.39 -29.69
C ARG A 57 -69.01 29.40 -30.26
N PRO A 58 -69.28 29.42 -31.58
CA PRO A 58 -70.26 28.53 -32.22
C PRO A 58 -69.90 27.04 -32.04
N ILE A 59 -70.93 26.21 -31.90
CA ILE A 59 -70.87 24.84 -31.34
C ILE A 59 -69.97 23.89 -32.17
N GLU A 60 -69.98 23.99 -33.51
CA GLU A 60 -69.27 23.04 -34.39
C GLU A 60 -67.73 23.20 -34.43
N GLU A 61 -67.19 24.42 -34.44
CA GLU A 61 -65.73 24.62 -34.43
C GLU A 61 -65.12 24.38 -33.02
N SER A 62 -65.93 24.54 -31.97
CA SER A 62 -65.48 24.37 -30.58
C SER A 62 -65.26 22.90 -30.19
N PHE A 63 -65.98 21.97 -30.80
CA PHE A 63 -65.95 20.55 -30.44
C PHE A 63 -64.62 19.87 -30.79
N TRP A 64 -64.13 20.09 -32.01
CA TRP A 64 -62.86 19.53 -32.48
C TRP A 64 -61.66 20.06 -31.68
N ILE A 65 -61.71 21.34 -31.30
CA ILE A 65 -60.67 21.97 -30.48
C ILE A 65 -60.67 21.40 -29.05
N ARG A 66 -61.84 21.09 -28.47
CA ARG A 66 -61.94 20.43 -27.15
C ARG A 66 -61.36 19.01 -27.15
N ILE A 67 -61.67 18.22 -28.18
CA ILE A 67 -61.12 16.86 -28.33
C ILE A 67 -59.59 16.92 -28.48
N LEU A 68 -59.10 17.80 -29.35
CA LEU A 68 -57.66 17.98 -29.58
C LEU A 68 -56.94 18.35 -28.28
N MET A 69 -57.49 19.27 -27.48
CA MET A 69 -56.89 19.65 -26.19
C MET A 69 -56.89 18.50 -25.17
N PHE A 70 -57.95 17.70 -25.12
CA PHE A 70 -58.00 16.55 -24.22
C PHE A 70 -56.94 15.50 -24.60
N VAL A 71 -56.78 15.20 -25.89
CA VAL A 71 -55.77 14.27 -26.39
C VAL A 71 -54.35 14.78 -26.08
N VAL A 72 -54.08 16.07 -26.28
CA VAL A 72 -52.78 16.68 -25.95
C VAL A 72 -52.51 16.60 -24.45
N MET A 73 -53.47 16.96 -23.59
CA MET A 73 -53.30 16.89 -22.13
C MET A 73 -53.06 15.46 -21.63
N LEU A 74 -53.77 14.47 -22.20
CA LEU A 74 -53.57 13.07 -21.85
C LEU A 74 -52.16 12.60 -22.22
N GLY A 75 -51.68 12.94 -23.42
CA GLY A 75 -50.32 12.60 -23.87
C GLY A 75 -49.23 13.21 -22.96
N LEU A 76 -49.45 14.43 -22.48
CA LEU A 76 -48.53 15.13 -21.57
C LEU A 76 -48.47 14.49 -20.18
N ILE A 77 -49.63 14.08 -19.64
CA ILE A 77 -49.68 13.35 -18.35
C ILE A 77 -48.92 12.03 -18.46
N VAL A 78 -49.12 11.28 -19.55
CA VAL A 78 -48.39 10.03 -19.81
C VAL A 78 -46.87 10.29 -19.91
N ALA A 79 -46.45 11.32 -20.65
CA ALA A 79 -45.04 11.68 -20.77
C ALA A 79 -44.41 12.03 -19.41
N LEU A 80 -45.12 12.77 -18.54
CA LEU A 80 -44.64 13.10 -17.20
C LEU A 80 -44.52 11.86 -16.30
N ILE A 81 -45.45 10.91 -16.38
CA ILE A 81 -45.38 9.65 -15.63
C ILE A 81 -44.16 8.83 -16.07
N LEU A 82 -43.94 8.71 -17.39
CA LEU A 82 -42.77 8.02 -17.92
C LEU A 82 -41.46 8.67 -17.46
N GLN A 83 -41.38 10.00 -17.51
CA GLN A 83 -40.22 10.75 -17.05
C GLN A 83 -39.98 10.60 -15.54
N ALA A 84 -41.05 10.49 -14.74
CA ALA A 84 -40.97 10.22 -13.30
C ALA A 84 -40.36 8.86 -13.02
N GLN A 85 -40.87 7.81 -13.67
CA GLN A 85 -40.36 6.46 -13.52
C GLN A 85 -38.91 6.37 -13.96
N GLN A 86 -38.57 7.01 -15.08
CA GLN A 86 -37.20 7.04 -15.57
C GLN A 86 -36.26 7.72 -14.56
N THR A 87 -36.66 8.85 -13.97
CA THR A 87 -35.86 9.56 -12.95
C THR A 87 -35.66 8.71 -11.69
N GLU A 88 -36.70 8.01 -11.23
CA GLU A 88 -36.60 7.11 -10.07
C GLU A 88 -35.67 5.93 -10.34
N VAL A 89 -35.79 5.30 -11.51
CA VAL A 89 -34.92 4.20 -11.94
C VAL A 89 -33.47 4.67 -12.04
N THR A 90 -33.21 5.82 -12.66
CA THR A 90 -31.86 6.39 -12.75
C THR A 90 -31.30 6.71 -11.37
N SER A 91 -32.11 7.22 -10.43
CA SER A 91 -31.65 7.52 -9.06
C SER A 91 -31.30 6.26 -8.27
N ARG A 92 -32.11 5.19 -8.41
CA ARG A 92 -31.82 3.90 -7.78
C ARG A 92 -30.57 3.25 -8.38
N LEU A 93 -30.40 3.34 -9.70
CA LEU A 93 -29.20 2.85 -10.37
C LEU A 93 -27.95 3.63 -9.96
N ASP A 94 -28.04 4.95 -9.86
CA ASP A 94 -26.93 5.80 -9.38
C ASP A 94 -26.55 5.46 -7.93
N PHE A 95 -27.53 5.20 -7.06
CA PHE A 95 -27.26 4.72 -5.70
C PHE A 95 -26.55 3.36 -5.70
N LEU A 96 -27.03 2.40 -6.50
CA LEU A 96 -26.42 1.08 -6.61
C LEU A 96 -25.00 1.14 -7.18
N TRP A 97 -24.76 1.96 -8.21
CA TRP A 97 -23.43 2.16 -8.78
C TRP A 97 -22.49 2.86 -7.80
N LYS A 98 -22.98 3.83 -7.02
CA LYS A 98 -22.20 4.45 -5.95
C LYS A 98 -21.82 3.44 -4.89
N LEU A 99 -22.77 2.60 -4.46
CA LEU A 99 -22.52 1.55 -3.48
C LEU A 99 -21.46 0.56 -3.99
N GLN A 100 -21.62 0.08 -5.23
CA GLN A 100 -20.67 -0.84 -5.85
C GLN A 100 -19.29 -0.18 -6.01
N ALA A 101 -19.22 1.08 -6.45
CA ALA A 101 -17.96 1.79 -6.58
C ALA A 101 -17.27 2.03 -5.22
N THR A 102 -18.03 2.24 -4.14
CA THR A 102 -17.46 2.34 -2.80
C THR A 102 -16.93 1.01 -2.28
N GLU A 103 -17.64 -0.09 -2.54
CA GLU A 103 -17.20 -1.44 -2.17
C GLU A 103 -15.94 -1.84 -2.94
N GLU A 104 -15.93 -1.66 -4.27
CA GLU A 104 -14.75 -1.92 -5.11
C GLU A 104 -13.55 -1.06 -4.70
N LYS A 105 -13.79 0.17 -4.25
CA LYS A 105 -12.73 1.06 -3.73
C LYS A 105 -12.15 0.54 -2.42
N GLU A 106 -12.99 0.14 -1.46
CA GLU A 106 -12.55 -0.41 -0.18
C GLU A 106 -11.77 -1.71 -0.37
N ASP A 107 -12.26 -2.60 -1.25
CA ASP A 107 -11.56 -3.82 -1.63
C ASP A 107 -10.19 -3.53 -2.27
N MET A 108 -10.11 -2.51 -3.13
CA MET A 108 -8.85 -2.10 -3.75
C MET A 108 -7.86 -1.55 -2.71
N GLU A 109 -8.31 -0.74 -1.76
CA GLU A 109 -7.48 -0.23 -0.67
C GLU A 109 -6.97 -1.36 0.25
N HIS A 110 -7.84 -2.33 0.58
CA HIS A 110 -7.45 -3.51 1.34
C HIS A 110 -6.41 -4.36 0.61
N LEU A 111 -6.62 -4.59 -0.70
CA LEU A 111 -5.70 -5.36 -1.53
C LEU A 111 -4.35 -4.65 -1.68
N GLU A 112 -4.35 -3.33 -1.84
CA GLU A 112 -3.13 -2.52 -1.89
C GLU A 112 -2.35 -2.59 -0.57
N ALA A 113 -3.03 -2.40 0.57
CA ALA A 113 -2.41 -2.50 1.89
C ALA A 113 -1.83 -3.91 2.15
N TYR A 114 -2.55 -4.95 1.74
CA TYR A 114 -2.09 -6.34 1.83
C TYR A 114 -0.86 -6.59 0.94
N ASN A 115 -0.90 -6.17 -0.32
CA ASN A 115 0.22 -6.30 -1.26
C ASN A 115 1.45 -5.53 -0.78
N ARG A 116 1.27 -4.31 -0.24
CA ARG A 116 2.37 -3.51 0.32
C ARG A 116 3.02 -4.20 1.52
N LYS A 117 2.23 -4.81 2.40
CA LYS A 117 2.74 -5.59 3.55
C LYS A 117 3.51 -6.82 3.11
N LEU A 118 3.01 -7.56 2.12
CA LEU A 118 3.72 -8.71 1.55
C LEU A 118 5.04 -8.29 0.90
N LEU A 119 5.03 -7.19 0.14
CA LEU A 119 6.23 -6.69 -0.53
C LEU A 119 7.31 -6.25 0.48
N ALA A 120 6.91 -5.58 1.57
CA ALA A 120 7.81 -5.16 2.64
C ALA A 120 8.42 -6.35 3.43
N ASN A 121 7.79 -7.54 3.38
CA ASN A 121 8.36 -8.75 3.96
C ASN A 121 9.41 -9.43 3.06
N ILE A 122 9.41 -9.13 1.76
CA ILE A 122 10.32 -9.74 0.77
C ILE A 122 11.49 -8.81 0.44
N LEU A 123 11.22 -7.50 0.36
CA LEU A 123 12.18 -6.48 -0.03
C LEU A 123 12.27 -5.39 1.05
N PRO A 124 13.46 -4.80 1.26
CA PRO A 124 13.60 -3.60 2.08
C PRO A 124 12.67 -2.49 1.59
N VAL A 125 12.17 -1.66 2.52
CA VAL A 125 11.15 -0.63 2.24
C VAL A 125 11.59 0.32 1.12
N HIS A 126 12.85 0.75 1.12
CA HIS A 126 13.40 1.67 0.10
C HIS A 126 13.43 1.04 -1.31
N VAL A 127 13.62 -0.28 -1.38
CA VAL A 127 13.61 -1.04 -2.65
C VAL A 127 12.17 -1.28 -3.10
N ALA A 128 11.27 -1.64 -2.17
CA ALA A 128 9.86 -1.86 -2.45
C ALA A 128 9.21 -0.59 -3.07
N GLU A 129 9.52 0.59 -2.54
CA GLU A 129 9.04 1.86 -3.09
C GLU A 129 9.51 2.09 -4.53
N HIS A 130 10.74 1.70 -4.89
CA HIS A 130 11.22 1.79 -6.26
C HIS A 130 10.41 0.90 -7.24
N PHE A 131 9.95 -0.27 -6.80
CA PHE A 131 9.10 -1.15 -7.63
C PHE A 131 7.63 -0.70 -7.69
N LEU A 132 7.15 0.02 -6.68
CA LEU A 132 5.79 0.55 -6.63
C LEU A 132 5.61 1.88 -7.38
N THR A 133 6.68 2.66 -7.53
CA THR A 133 6.59 4.06 -8.05
C THR A 133 6.87 4.22 -9.54
N LEU A 134 7.19 3.17 -10.29
CA LEU A 134 7.57 3.30 -11.70
C LEU A 134 6.75 2.43 -12.66
N ASP A 135 6.23 3.09 -13.71
CA ASP A 135 5.86 2.53 -15.02
C ASP A 135 7.10 1.99 -15.79
N LYS A 136 8.08 1.43 -15.08
CA LYS A 136 9.29 0.87 -15.69
C LYS A 136 9.01 -0.54 -16.21
N PRO A 137 9.65 -0.94 -17.32
CA PRO A 137 9.56 -2.30 -17.80
C PRO A 137 10.08 -3.27 -16.72
N VAL A 138 9.30 -4.33 -16.48
CA VAL A 138 9.51 -5.36 -15.45
C VAL A 138 10.88 -6.04 -15.54
N ASP A 139 11.58 -5.92 -16.67
CA ASP A 139 12.87 -6.55 -16.95
C ASP A 139 14.11 -5.74 -16.51
N GLU A 140 13.97 -4.53 -15.97
CA GLU A 140 15.14 -3.75 -15.51
C GLU A 140 15.60 -4.18 -14.11
N LEU A 141 16.82 -4.71 -14.02
CA LEU A 141 17.45 -5.13 -12.77
C LEU A 141 17.68 -3.93 -11.83
N TYR A 142 17.10 -3.95 -10.63
CA TYR A 142 17.40 -2.95 -9.60
C TYR A 142 18.81 -3.16 -9.04
N HIS A 143 19.62 -2.11 -9.09
CA HIS A 143 20.94 -2.06 -8.45
C HIS A 143 21.26 -0.65 -7.95
N GLU A 144 21.96 -0.56 -6.82
CA GLU A 144 22.44 0.69 -6.24
C GLU A 144 23.87 0.51 -5.71
N GLN A 145 24.78 1.43 -6.09
CA GLN A 145 26.15 1.43 -5.60
C GLN A 145 26.25 2.23 -4.31
N CYS A 146 26.75 1.59 -3.25
CA CYS A 146 26.92 2.17 -1.94
C CYS A 146 28.42 2.21 -1.57
N ASP A 147 28.94 3.38 -1.22
CA ASP A 147 30.39 3.57 -1.05
C ASP A 147 30.92 3.21 0.35
N SER A 148 30.09 3.41 1.38
CA SER A 148 30.48 3.26 2.78
C SER A 148 29.44 2.46 3.56
N VAL A 149 29.44 1.14 3.37
CA VAL A 149 28.54 0.21 4.05
C VAL A 149 29.30 -0.57 5.11
N CYS A 150 28.71 -0.69 6.30
CA CYS A 150 29.22 -1.56 7.36
C CYS A 150 28.49 -2.90 7.28
N ILE A 151 29.25 -3.99 7.20
CA ILE A 151 28.73 -5.35 7.00
C ILE A 151 29.12 -6.18 8.22
N MET A 152 28.16 -6.93 8.73
CA MET A 152 28.36 -7.87 9.84
C MET A 152 27.92 -9.27 9.45
N PHE A 153 28.79 -10.24 9.73
CA PHE A 153 28.44 -11.65 9.79
C PHE A 153 28.54 -12.11 11.24
N ALA A 154 27.49 -12.72 11.75
CA ALA A 154 27.45 -13.30 13.09
C ALA A 154 27.07 -14.77 12.97
N SER A 155 28.00 -15.68 13.28
CA SER A 155 27.76 -17.13 13.18
C SER A 155 27.81 -17.81 14.55
N ILE A 156 27.03 -18.89 14.68
CA ILE A 156 27.03 -19.77 15.86
C ILE A 156 27.63 -21.12 15.45
N PRO A 157 28.97 -21.30 15.54
CA PRO A 157 29.63 -22.43 14.91
C PRO A 157 29.28 -23.77 15.55
N ASN A 158 29.02 -23.79 16.86
CA ASN A 158 28.66 -25.01 17.58
C ASN A 158 27.20 -25.44 17.38
N PHE A 159 26.41 -24.67 16.62
CA PHE A 159 25.05 -25.08 16.29
C PHE A 159 25.02 -26.34 15.42
N SER A 160 26.00 -26.54 14.53
CA SER A 160 26.07 -27.76 13.70
C SER A 160 26.38 -29.02 14.51
N GLU A 161 27.09 -28.89 15.65
CA GLU A 161 27.35 -30.00 16.57
C GLU A 161 26.13 -30.31 17.45
N PHE A 162 25.33 -29.28 17.75
CA PHE A 162 24.05 -29.41 18.45
C PHE A 162 22.96 -30.04 17.57
N TYR A 163 23.02 -29.82 16.26
CA TYR A 163 22.07 -30.39 15.31
C TYR A 163 22.28 -31.91 15.21
N VAL A 164 21.40 -32.66 15.87
CA VAL A 164 21.38 -34.13 15.83
C VAL A 164 20.00 -34.61 15.39
N GLU A 165 19.95 -35.31 14.26
CA GLU A 165 18.75 -35.95 13.71
C GLU A 165 18.52 -37.30 14.43
N LEU A 166 17.90 -37.23 15.60
CA LEU A 166 17.44 -38.41 16.37
C LEU A 166 15.92 -38.40 16.48
N GLU A 167 15.30 -39.59 16.55
CA GLU A 167 13.86 -39.74 16.82
C GLU A 167 13.43 -39.04 18.12
N ALA A 168 14.32 -39.01 19.12
CA ALA A 168 14.11 -38.30 20.39
C ALA A 168 14.07 -36.76 20.25
N ASN A 169 14.53 -36.21 19.13
CA ASN A 169 14.58 -34.77 18.84
C ASN A 169 13.59 -34.36 17.74
N ASN A 170 12.54 -35.16 17.52
CA ASN A 170 11.57 -34.98 16.42
C ASN A 170 12.28 -34.75 15.07
N GLU A 171 13.30 -35.56 14.75
CA GLU A 171 14.06 -35.47 13.49
C GLU A 171 14.76 -34.11 13.27
N GLY A 172 15.16 -33.41 14.35
CA GLY A 172 15.90 -32.14 14.27
C GLY A 172 15.01 -30.89 14.22
N VAL A 173 13.69 -31.04 14.24
CA VAL A 173 12.72 -29.92 14.23
C VAL A 173 12.89 -29.01 15.45
N GLU A 174 13.16 -29.57 16.63
CA GLU A 174 13.36 -28.75 17.84
C GLU A 174 14.64 -27.90 17.75
N CYS A 175 15.69 -28.39 17.07
CA CYS A 175 16.88 -27.56 16.81
C CYS A 175 16.53 -26.37 15.92
N LEU A 176 15.74 -26.58 14.87
CA LEU A 176 15.28 -25.51 13.99
C LEU A 176 14.40 -24.50 14.73
N ARG A 177 13.55 -24.96 15.66
CA ARG A 177 12.72 -24.07 16.50
C ARG A 177 13.59 -23.17 17.37
N LEU A 178 14.63 -23.72 18.01
CA LEU A 178 15.56 -22.96 18.83
C LEU A 178 16.38 -21.97 18.00
N LEU A 179 16.81 -22.35 16.80
CA LEU A 179 17.47 -21.41 15.87
C LEU A 179 16.54 -20.27 15.47
N ASN A 180 15.27 -20.58 15.17
CA ASN A 180 14.28 -19.57 14.83
C ASN A 180 14.04 -18.60 16.00
N GLU A 181 14.03 -19.09 17.24
CA GLU A 181 13.93 -18.26 18.45
C GLU A 181 15.13 -17.30 18.57
N ILE A 182 16.37 -17.82 18.44
CA ILE A 182 17.58 -16.98 18.46
C ILE A 182 17.53 -15.89 17.38
N ILE A 183 17.13 -16.24 16.16
CA ILE A 183 17.05 -15.30 15.04
C ILE A 183 15.92 -14.28 15.27
N ALA A 184 14.79 -14.69 15.85
CA ALA A 184 13.70 -13.80 16.21
C ALA A 184 14.13 -12.78 17.28
N ASP A 185 14.87 -13.21 18.31
CA ASP A 185 15.41 -12.31 19.34
C ASP A 185 16.41 -11.30 18.74
N PHE A 186 17.21 -11.73 17.75
CA PHE A 186 18.11 -10.84 17.02
C PHE A 186 17.35 -9.82 16.16
N ASP A 187 16.25 -10.23 15.55
CA ASP A 187 15.38 -9.37 14.75
C ASP A 187 14.59 -8.39 15.65
N GLU A 188 14.19 -8.79 16.86
CA GLU A 188 13.52 -7.92 17.82
C GLU A 188 14.42 -6.74 18.21
N LEU A 189 15.72 -6.97 18.38
CA LEU A 189 16.68 -5.90 18.63
C LEU A 189 16.67 -4.84 17.52
N LEU A 190 16.47 -5.20 16.25
CA LEU A 190 16.42 -4.22 15.14
C LEU A 190 15.23 -3.24 15.27
N SER A 191 14.21 -3.57 16.06
CA SER A 191 13.09 -2.68 16.33
C SER A 191 13.46 -1.49 17.24
N GLU A 192 14.60 -1.54 17.95
CA GLU A 192 15.04 -0.42 18.77
C GLU A 192 15.40 0.80 17.90
N PRO A 193 15.03 2.03 18.31
CA PRO A 193 15.24 3.24 17.49
C PRO A 193 16.73 3.53 17.20
N ARG A 194 17.64 3.03 18.05
CA ARG A 194 19.10 3.18 17.86
C ARG A 194 19.67 2.33 16.72
N PHE A 195 18.96 1.27 16.32
CA PHE A 195 19.39 0.30 15.30
C PHE A 195 18.62 0.43 13.98
N GLN A 196 17.78 1.46 13.84
CA GLN A 196 16.96 1.69 12.63
C GLN A 196 17.79 1.81 11.34
N CYS A 197 19.07 2.15 11.42
CA CYS A 197 19.98 2.22 10.27
C CYS A 197 20.58 0.87 9.85
N ILE A 198 20.28 -0.21 10.57
CA ILE A 198 20.76 -1.56 10.32
C ILE A 198 19.64 -2.34 9.63
N GLU A 199 19.98 -2.96 8.49
CA GLU A 199 19.08 -3.82 7.75
C GLU A 199 19.60 -5.26 7.78
N LYS A 200 18.72 -6.21 8.10
CA LYS A 200 18.98 -7.64 7.92
C LYS A 200 19.03 -7.95 6.43
N ILE A 201 20.09 -8.60 5.98
CA ILE A 201 20.20 -9.05 4.58
C ILE A 201 19.62 -10.45 4.44
N LYS A 202 20.14 -11.42 5.21
CA LYS A 202 19.70 -12.81 5.19
C LYS A 202 20.21 -13.59 6.41
N SER A 203 19.55 -14.70 6.70
CA SER A 203 20.06 -15.75 7.57
C SER A 203 20.37 -17.00 6.74
N THR A 204 21.59 -17.52 6.82
CA THR A 204 22.02 -18.74 6.11
C THR A 204 22.52 -19.76 7.12
N GLY A 205 21.72 -20.81 7.35
CA GLY A 205 21.97 -21.74 8.45
C GLY A 205 22.02 -21.00 9.79
N ALA A 206 23.07 -21.25 10.58
CA ALA A 206 23.32 -20.57 11.85
C ALA A 206 24.14 -19.25 11.71
N THR A 207 24.15 -18.65 10.51
CA THR A 207 24.84 -17.38 10.24
C THR A 207 23.84 -16.27 9.93
N TYR A 208 23.91 -15.19 10.70
CA TYR A 208 23.13 -13.98 10.55
C TYR A 208 23.95 -12.91 9.81
N MET A 209 23.37 -12.31 8.77
CA MET A 209 24.01 -11.26 7.97
C MET A 209 23.18 -9.98 8.04
N ALA A 210 23.83 -8.89 8.45
CA ALA A 210 23.24 -7.56 8.49
C ALA A 210 24.20 -6.52 7.93
N ALA A 211 23.66 -5.42 7.43
CA ALA A 211 24.43 -4.30 6.92
C ALA A 211 23.80 -2.96 7.29
N SER A 212 24.62 -1.91 7.39
CA SER A 212 24.17 -0.54 7.63
C SER A 212 24.80 0.44 6.66
N GLY A 213 24.10 1.55 6.39
CA GLY A 213 24.53 2.54 5.40
C GLY A 213 24.14 2.19 3.95
N LEU A 214 23.13 1.32 3.76
CA LEU A 214 22.64 0.91 2.44
C LEU A 214 21.79 1.97 1.74
N THR A 215 21.25 2.94 2.49
CA THR A 215 20.43 4.03 1.95
C THR A 215 21.13 5.37 2.14
N ARG A 216 20.86 6.32 1.24
CA ARG A 216 21.43 7.69 1.33
C ARG A 216 21.12 8.40 2.64
N HIS A 217 20.01 8.07 3.29
CA HIS A 217 19.61 8.63 4.59
C HIS A 217 20.37 8.01 5.77
N THR A 218 20.82 6.76 5.65
CA THR A 218 21.54 6.04 6.71
C THR A 218 23.06 6.08 6.52
N CYS A 219 23.52 6.33 5.30
CA CYS A 219 24.92 6.50 4.96
C CYS A 219 25.45 7.85 5.44
N ASP A 220 25.92 7.88 6.70
CA ASP A 220 26.66 9.01 7.22
C ASP A 220 28.16 8.82 7.04
N SER A 221 28.70 9.41 5.97
CA SER A 221 30.13 9.42 5.66
C SER A 221 30.97 10.34 6.57
N LYS A 222 30.34 11.17 7.43
CA LYS A 222 31.04 12.16 8.27
C LYS A 222 31.19 11.71 9.72
N GLN A 223 30.12 11.27 10.38
CA GLN A 223 30.18 10.83 11.79
C GLN A 223 30.18 9.30 11.92
N TYR A 224 29.91 8.57 10.83
CA TYR A 224 29.82 7.11 10.81
C TYR A 224 28.95 6.53 11.94
N SER A 225 27.84 7.20 12.23
CA SER A 225 26.86 6.76 13.23
C SER A 225 26.36 5.33 12.97
N HIS A 226 26.10 5.00 11.69
CA HIS A 226 25.66 3.67 11.25
C HIS A 226 26.65 2.53 11.57
N VAL A 227 27.95 2.84 11.60
CA VAL A 227 29.00 1.88 11.97
C VAL A 227 29.01 1.66 13.48
N THR A 228 28.87 2.73 14.25
CA THR A 228 28.81 2.66 15.71
C THR A 228 27.58 1.87 16.16
N ALA A 229 26.43 2.13 15.53
CA ALA A 229 25.21 1.37 15.75
C ALA A 229 25.39 -0.13 15.44
N MET A 230 26.08 -0.48 14.34
CA MET A 230 26.40 -1.88 14.01
C MET A 230 27.30 -2.54 15.07
N ALA A 231 28.25 -1.79 15.61
CA ALA A 231 29.15 -2.24 16.64
C ALA A 231 28.38 -2.52 17.96
N ASP A 232 27.52 -1.58 18.37
CA ASP A 232 26.65 -1.74 19.54
C ASP A 232 25.66 -2.90 19.35
N TYR A 233 25.13 -3.07 18.14
CA TYR A 233 24.26 -4.19 17.79
C TYR A 233 24.99 -5.53 17.95
N ALA A 234 26.23 -5.64 17.46
CA ALA A 234 27.06 -6.84 17.63
C ALA A 234 27.30 -7.19 19.10
N LEU A 235 27.46 -6.20 19.99
CA LEU A 235 27.56 -6.43 21.44
C LEU A 235 26.23 -6.95 22.00
N ARG A 236 25.10 -6.36 21.61
CA ARG A 236 23.76 -6.80 22.03
C ARG A 236 23.44 -8.22 21.55
N LEU A 237 23.85 -8.61 20.34
CA LEU A 237 23.68 -9.99 19.86
C LEU A 237 24.33 -11.01 20.78
N ARG A 238 25.54 -10.70 21.28
CA ARG A 238 26.25 -11.58 22.20
C ARG A 238 25.56 -11.66 23.56
N GLU A 239 25.06 -10.54 24.07
CA GLU A 239 24.28 -10.49 25.32
C GLU A 239 22.98 -11.29 25.18
N GLN A 240 22.27 -11.16 24.06
CA GLN A 240 21.05 -11.94 23.80
C GLN A 240 21.35 -13.43 23.69
N LEU A 241 22.42 -13.85 23.02
CA LEU A 241 22.77 -15.27 22.97
C LEU A 241 23.12 -15.82 24.37
N ALA A 242 23.77 -15.01 25.22
CA ALA A 242 24.04 -15.39 26.60
C ALA A 242 22.74 -15.58 27.42
N TYR A 243 21.74 -14.71 27.21
CA TYR A 243 20.42 -14.85 27.80
C TYR A 243 19.71 -16.13 27.33
N VAL A 244 19.73 -16.43 26.02
CA VAL A 244 19.17 -17.68 25.49
C VAL A 244 19.87 -18.91 26.08
N ASN A 245 21.20 -18.88 26.21
CA ASN A 245 21.95 -19.97 26.84
C ASN A 245 21.50 -20.26 28.28
N GLU A 246 21.23 -19.21 29.07
CA GLU A 246 20.75 -19.35 30.45
C GLU A 246 19.35 -19.98 30.51
N HIS A 247 18.45 -19.63 29.59
CA HIS A 247 17.05 -20.10 29.59
C HIS A 247 16.87 -21.45 28.89
N SER A 248 17.70 -21.76 27.90
CA SER A 248 17.64 -23.01 27.13
C SER A 248 18.57 -24.10 27.66
N PHE A 249 19.32 -23.85 28.74
CA PHE A 249 20.34 -24.76 29.30
C PHE A 249 21.35 -25.24 28.24
N ASN A 250 21.68 -24.37 27.30
CA ASN A 250 22.62 -24.62 26.21
C ASN A 250 23.84 -23.70 26.33
N ASN A 251 24.87 -23.96 25.53
CA ASN A 251 26.11 -23.17 25.54
C ASN A 251 26.53 -22.80 24.11
N PHE A 252 25.66 -22.13 23.38
CA PHE A 252 25.96 -21.59 22.06
C PHE A 252 27.03 -20.50 22.15
N ARG A 253 28.01 -20.56 21.27
CA ARG A 253 29.07 -19.55 21.18
C ARG A 253 28.96 -18.82 19.87
N ILE A 254 29.00 -17.50 19.94
CA ILE A 254 28.90 -16.63 18.76
C ILE A 254 30.28 -16.11 18.38
N ARG A 255 30.53 -16.00 17.09
CA ARG A 255 31.65 -15.22 16.57
C ARG A 255 31.10 -14.21 15.57
N ILE A 256 31.70 -13.02 15.55
CA ILE A 256 31.20 -11.92 14.73
C ILE A 256 32.36 -11.31 13.95
N GLY A 257 32.18 -11.17 12.63
CA GLY A 257 33.10 -10.47 11.74
C GLY A 257 32.46 -9.19 11.20
N ILE A 258 33.15 -8.05 11.35
CA ILE A 258 32.68 -6.74 10.87
C ILE A 258 33.71 -6.11 9.92
N ASN A 259 33.22 -5.58 8.80
CA ASN A 259 34.03 -4.82 7.85
C ASN A 259 33.26 -3.65 7.26
N ILE A 260 33.98 -2.61 6.81
CA ILE A 260 33.40 -1.45 6.12
C ILE A 260 34.00 -1.39 4.72
N GLY A 261 33.15 -1.13 3.72
CA GLY A 261 33.61 -0.82 2.37
C GLY A 261 32.47 -0.59 1.39
N SER A 262 32.84 -0.42 0.12
CA SER A 262 31.86 -0.25 -0.94
C SER A 262 31.24 -1.60 -1.35
N VAL A 263 29.95 -1.56 -1.64
CA VAL A 263 29.15 -2.69 -2.11
C VAL A 263 28.17 -2.23 -3.19
N VAL A 264 27.68 -3.17 -3.97
CA VAL A 264 26.53 -3.01 -4.86
C VAL A 264 25.38 -3.77 -4.23
N ALA A 265 24.30 -3.06 -3.91
CA ALA A 265 23.04 -3.66 -3.50
C ALA A 265 22.15 -3.88 -4.70
N GLY A 266 21.29 -4.90 -4.68
CA GLY A 266 20.37 -5.15 -5.78
C GLY A 266 19.41 -6.31 -5.52
N VAL A 267 18.43 -6.45 -6.40
CA VAL A 267 17.45 -7.53 -6.34
C VAL A 267 17.71 -8.50 -7.49
N ILE A 268 17.92 -9.78 -7.18
CA ILE A 268 18.13 -10.84 -8.18
C ILE A 268 17.02 -11.88 -8.11
N GLY A 269 16.68 -12.48 -9.27
CA GLY A 269 15.79 -13.63 -9.37
C GLY A 269 14.41 -13.30 -9.92
N ALA A 270 14.08 -13.87 -11.09
CA ALA A 270 12.82 -13.58 -11.80
C ALA A 270 11.57 -14.18 -11.13
N ARG A 271 11.69 -15.32 -10.43
CA ARG A 271 10.56 -16.00 -9.77
C ARG A 271 10.57 -15.88 -8.24
N LYS A 272 11.76 -15.72 -7.66
CA LYS A 272 12.00 -15.55 -6.23
C LYS A 272 12.95 -14.38 -6.07
N PRO A 273 12.45 -13.13 -6.12
CA PRO A 273 13.30 -11.96 -5.98
C PRO A 273 13.93 -11.98 -4.59
N GLN A 274 15.24 -11.79 -4.54
CA GLN A 274 16.01 -11.72 -3.31
C GLN A 274 16.86 -10.45 -3.35
N TYR A 275 16.69 -9.60 -2.35
CA TYR A 275 17.61 -8.51 -2.10
C TYR A 275 18.90 -9.06 -1.49
N ASP A 276 20.05 -8.65 -2.03
CA ASP A 276 21.36 -9.03 -1.53
C ASP A 276 22.39 -7.93 -1.81
N ILE A 277 23.56 -8.05 -1.21
CA ILE A 277 24.69 -7.14 -1.42
C ILE A 277 25.93 -7.89 -1.90
N TRP A 278 26.62 -7.30 -2.87
CA TRP A 278 27.83 -7.86 -3.47
C TRP A 278 29.00 -6.89 -3.38
N GLY A 279 30.20 -7.43 -3.16
CA GLY A 279 31.42 -6.64 -3.17
C GLY A 279 32.55 -7.31 -2.40
N ASN A 280 33.77 -6.84 -2.62
CA ASN A 280 34.93 -7.35 -1.89
C ASN A 280 34.80 -7.12 -0.38
N ALA A 281 34.13 -6.04 0.04
CA ALA A 281 33.88 -5.75 1.44
C ALA A 281 33.07 -6.85 2.15
N VAL A 282 32.09 -7.45 1.45
CA VAL A 282 31.26 -8.56 1.95
C VAL A 282 32.13 -9.81 2.14
N ASN A 283 32.98 -10.12 1.16
CA ASN A 283 33.88 -11.27 1.22
C ASN A 283 34.88 -11.13 2.38
N VAL A 284 35.42 -9.93 2.61
CA VAL A 284 36.30 -9.67 3.76
C VAL A 284 35.54 -9.84 5.07
N ALA A 285 34.31 -9.32 5.20
CA ALA A 285 33.49 -9.51 6.40
C ALA A 285 33.22 -11.00 6.70
N SER A 286 32.86 -11.76 5.67
CA SER A 286 32.66 -13.21 5.78
C SER A 286 33.94 -13.96 6.16
N ARG A 287 35.12 -13.53 5.68
CA ARG A 287 36.41 -14.06 6.13
C ARG A 287 36.72 -13.69 7.58
N MET A 288 36.37 -12.49 8.03
CA MET A 288 36.55 -12.08 9.43
C MET A 288 35.71 -12.92 10.38
N ASP A 289 34.49 -13.33 9.97
CA ASP A 289 33.67 -14.27 10.74
C ASP A 289 34.24 -15.69 10.69
N SER A 290 34.51 -16.24 9.50
CA SER A 290 34.97 -17.63 9.37
C SER A 290 36.33 -17.91 10.01
N THR A 291 37.24 -16.93 10.03
CA THR A 291 38.53 -16.99 10.74
C THR A 291 38.49 -16.40 12.15
N GLY A 292 37.31 -15.98 12.59
CA GLY A 292 37.04 -15.37 13.88
C GLY A 292 37.22 -16.31 15.06
N VAL A 293 37.72 -15.77 16.18
CA VAL A 293 37.76 -16.46 17.47
C VAL A 293 36.36 -16.42 18.10
N LEU A 294 35.97 -17.53 18.74
CA LEU A 294 34.70 -17.65 19.46
C LEU A 294 34.57 -16.60 20.57
N ASP A 295 33.34 -16.14 20.80
CA ASP A 295 32.90 -15.13 21.78
C ASP A 295 33.53 -13.73 21.61
N LYS A 296 34.17 -13.50 20.45
CA LYS A 296 34.83 -12.24 20.11
C LYS A 296 34.26 -11.62 18.84
N ILE A 297 34.44 -10.31 18.75
CA ILE A 297 34.13 -9.51 17.58
C ILE A 297 35.45 -9.20 16.87
N GLN A 298 35.60 -9.70 15.65
CA GLN A 298 36.74 -9.44 14.78
C GLN A 298 36.39 -8.31 13.82
N VAL A 299 37.25 -7.29 13.79
CA VAL A 299 37.08 -6.13 12.91
C VAL A 299 38.28 -5.95 12.00
N HIS A 300 38.03 -5.47 10.78
CA HIS A 300 39.11 -5.16 9.85
C HIS A 300 39.92 -3.93 10.29
N PHE A 301 41.19 -3.82 9.90
CA PHE A 301 42.09 -2.72 10.31
C PHE A 301 41.53 -1.33 10.02
N ILE A 302 40.85 -1.16 8.89
CA ILE A 302 40.25 0.13 8.49
C ILE A 302 39.16 0.56 9.48
N PHE A 303 38.40 -0.39 10.04
CA PHE A 303 37.45 -0.15 11.12
C PHE A 303 38.18 0.37 12.37
N PHE A 304 39.27 -0.29 12.77
CA PHE A 304 40.03 0.14 13.93
C PHE A 304 40.65 1.53 13.79
N LEU A 305 41.22 1.84 12.62
CA LEU A 305 41.91 3.12 12.38
C LEU A 305 40.95 4.32 12.39
N ARG A 306 39.72 4.13 11.87
CA ARG A 306 38.70 5.20 11.81
C ARG A 306 37.98 5.43 13.14
N PHE A 307 37.91 4.43 14.03
CA PHE A 307 37.08 4.47 15.25
C PHE A 307 37.87 4.45 16.56
N LYS A 308 39.16 4.78 16.51
CA LYS A 308 40.09 4.82 17.66
C LYS A 308 39.67 5.74 18.82
N LEU A 309 38.55 6.48 18.69
CA LEU A 309 38.00 7.39 19.70
C LEU A 309 36.83 6.82 20.54
N ILE A 310 36.26 5.66 20.18
CA ILE A 310 35.13 5.08 20.94
C ILE A 310 35.68 4.10 21.99
N LEU A 311 36.04 4.65 23.16
CA LEU A 311 36.80 3.99 24.22
C LEU A 311 36.16 2.74 24.85
N THR A 312 34.89 2.44 24.62
CA THR A 312 34.19 1.30 25.24
C THR A 312 34.39 -0.02 24.49
N PHE A 313 34.82 0.03 23.23
CA PHE A 313 34.86 -1.12 22.33
C PHE A 313 36.14 -1.97 22.44
N LEU A 314 37.19 -1.44 23.09
CA LEU A 314 38.54 -2.02 23.07
C LEU A 314 38.72 -3.27 23.93
N THR A 315 37.86 -3.54 24.92
CA THR A 315 38.03 -4.70 25.81
C THR A 315 37.67 -6.03 25.13
N TYR A 316 36.86 -5.99 24.05
CA TYR A 316 36.29 -7.19 23.42
C TYR A 316 36.72 -7.43 21.97
N VAL A 317 37.47 -6.50 21.36
CA VAL A 317 37.88 -6.59 19.95
C VAL A 317 39.30 -7.11 19.82
N TYR A 318 39.48 -8.15 19.01
CA TYR A 318 40.79 -8.68 18.65
C TYR A 318 41.19 -8.21 17.24
N TYR A 319 42.43 -7.76 17.09
CA TYR A 319 42.99 -7.29 15.82
C TYR A 319 43.63 -8.45 15.05
N SER A 320 43.21 -8.68 13.81
CA SER A 320 43.90 -9.59 12.89
C SER A 320 44.82 -8.80 11.95
N LYS A 321 46.10 -9.20 11.92
CA LYS A 321 47.15 -8.62 11.08
C LYS A 321 47.52 -9.62 9.97
N MET A 322 46.56 -10.15 9.21
CA MET A 322 46.87 -11.06 8.09
C MET A 322 45.73 -11.28 7.09
N CYS A 323 46.15 -11.61 5.85
CA CYS A 323 45.39 -11.97 4.63
C CYS A 323 44.99 -10.83 3.68
N VAL A 324 46.00 -10.10 3.18
CA VAL A 324 45.99 -9.61 1.79
C VAL A 324 46.82 -10.60 0.98
N PHE A 325 46.15 -11.49 0.24
CA PHE A 325 46.65 -12.13 -0.97
C PHE A 325 45.47 -12.31 -1.92
#